data_AF-F8JIA2-F1
#
_entry.id   AF-F8JIA2-F1
#
_cell.length_a   1.000
_cell.length_b   1.000
_cell.length_c   1.000
_cell.angle_alpha   90.00
_cell.angle_beta   90.00
_cell.angle_gamma   90.00
#
_symmetry.space_group_name_H-M   'P 1'
#
loop_
_entity.id
_entity.type
_entity.pdbx_description
1 polymer ?
#
loop_
_entity_poly.entity_id
_entity_poly.type
_entity_poly.pdbx_seq_one_letter_code
_entity_poly.pdbx_strand_id
1 'polypeptide(L)'
;MALHPMGYELTQRAIRITYQRAIDAYTVESAVRYHSELVDLLAIEAMIVRMSDQNETAKKAAIDDITACASYHRDVVDRLTDIIESKRQLSWRP
;
A
#
# COMPACT_ATOMS: atom_id res chain seq x y z
N MET A 1 16.63 2.06 -20.54
CA MET A 1 17.51 1.81 -19.38
C MET A 1 16.77 0.76 -18.59
N ALA A 2 17.10 -0.53 -18.77
CA ALA A 2 16.35 -1.61 -18.16
C ALA A 2 16.39 -1.45 -16.64
N LEU A 3 15.23 -1.42 -15.99
CA LEU A 3 15.14 -1.45 -14.53
C LEU A 3 15.93 -2.65 -14.03
N HIS A 4 16.92 -2.39 -13.17
CA HIS A 4 17.75 -3.44 -12.62
C HIS A 4 16.84 -4.43 -11.87
N PRO A 5 16.87 -5.75 -12.15
CA PRO A 5 15.99 -6.73 -11.53
C PRO A 5 15.99 -6.68 -9.99
N MET A 6 17.09 -6.20 -9.40
CA MET A 6 17.24 -5.98 -7.97
C MET A 6 16.26 -4.95 -7.38
N GLY A 7 15.92 -3.88 -8.11
CA GLY A 7 15.03 -2.81 -7.62
C GLY A 7 13.57 -3.26 -7.52
N TYR A 8 13.11 -4.00 -8.53
CA TYR A 8 11.76 -4.59 -8.56
C TYR A 8 11.56 -5.61 -7.45
N GLU A 9 12.53 -6.52 -7.25
CA GLU A 9 12.48 -7.53 -6.19
C GLU A 9 12.46 -6.91 -4.78
N LEU A 10 13.18 -5.79 -4.58
CA LEU A 10 13.19 -5.07 -3.31
C LEU A 10 11.83 -4.43 -3.02
N THR A 11 11.20 -3.76 -4.00
CA THR A 11 9.88 -3.15 -3.83
C THR A 11 8.82 -4.21 -3.55
N GLN A 12 8.80 -5.30 -4.32
CA GLN A 12 7.88 -6.43 -4.10
C GLN A 12 8.06 -7.08 -2.72
N ARG A 13 9.30 -7.24 -2.26
CA ARG A 13 9.60 -7.73 -0.92
C ARG A 13 9.12 -6.76 0.17
N ALA A 14 9.32 -5.46 -0.02
CA ALA A 14 8.86 -4.43 0.91
C ALA A 14 7.33 -4.44 1.01
N ILE A 15 6.62 -4.47 -0.12
CA ILE A 15 5.15 -4.58 -0.17
C ILE A 15 4.68 -5.79 0.64
N ARG A 16 5.27 -6.97 0.41
CA ARG A 16 4.87 -8.19 1.14
C ARG A 16 5.09 -8.08 2.65
N ILE A 17 6.22 -7.54 3.08
CA ILE A 17 6.53 -7.39 4.52
C ILE A 17 5.58 -6.38 5.15
N THR A 18 5.36 -5.24 4.51
CA THR A 18 4.48 -4.19 5.03
C THR A 18 3.02 -4.65 5.04
N TYR A 19 2.60 -5.45 4.07
CA TYR A 19 1.28 -6.10 4.06
C TYR A 19 1.09 -7.01 5.27
N GLN A 20 2.07 -7.87 5.55
CA GLN A 20 2.03 -8.74 6.73
C GLN A 20 1.96 -7.91 8.02
N ARG A 21 2.74 -6.84 8.13
CA ARG A 21 2.71 -5.92 9.28
C ARG A 21 1.36 -5.20 9.44
N ALA A 22 0.69 -4.86 8.34
CA ALA A 22 -0.62 -4.26 8.36
C ALA A 22 -1.68 -5.22 8.93
N ILE A 23 -1.61 -6.51 8.55
CA ILE A 23 -2.47 -7.56 9.10
C ILE A 23 -2.18 -7.81 10.58
N ASP A 24 -0.90 -7.88 10.94
CA ASP A 24 -0.45 -8.17 12.31
C ASP A 24 -0.48 -6.92 13.22
N ALA A 25 -1.04 -5.81 12.74
CA ALA A 25 -1.06 -4.55 13.47
C ALA A 25 -1.88 -4.67 14.77
N TYR A 26 -1.21 -4.48 15.91
CA TYR A 26 -1.85 -4.56 17.21
C TYR A 26 -2.67 -3.31 17.59
N THR A 27 -2.40 -2.16 16.94
CA THR A 27 -3.13 -0.91 17.17
C THR A 27 -3.68 -0.33 15.87
N VAL A 28 -4.75 0.46 15.97
CA VAL A 28 -5.36 1.13 14.82
C VAL A 28 -4.38 2.11 14.18
N GLU A 29 -3.59 2.83 14.98
CA GLU A 29 -2.56 3.74 14.50
C GLU A 29 -1.46 3.00 13.73
N SER A 30 -1.07 1.82 14.21
CA SER A 30 -0.10 0.98 13.51
C SER A 30 -0.67 0.47 12.18
N ALA A 31 -1.94 0.06 12.16
CA ALA A 31 -2.63 -0.37 10.95
C ALA A 31 -2.71 0.78 9.93
N VAL A 32 -3.11 1.99 10.35
CA VAL A 32 -3.12 3.20 9.51
C VAL A 32 -1.74 3.46 8.92
N ARG A 33 -0.69 3.41 9.75
CA ARG A 33 0.69 3.62 9.28
C ARG A 33 1.09 2.61 8.22
N TYR A 34 0.89 1.32 8.45
CA TYR A 34 1.30 0.29 7.50
C TYR A 34 0.45 0.29 6.23
N HIS A 35 -0.85 0.57 6.31
CA HIS A 35 -1.68 0.74 5.12
C HIS A 35 -1.32 1.99 4.30
N SER A 36 -0.94 3.08 4.96
CA SER A 36 -0.41 4.27 4.27
C SER A 36 0.91 3.96 3.55
N GLU A 37 1.82 3.25 4.22
CA GLU A 37 3.09 2.81 3.64
C GLU A 37 2.87 1.87 2.44
N LEU A 38 1.83 1.02 2.46
CA LEU A 38 1.46 0.20 1.30
C LEU A 38 1.01 1.05 0.11
N VAL A 39 0.24 2.13 0.33
CA VAL A 39 -0.17 3.04 -0.74
C VAL A 39 1.07 3.68 -1.40
N ASP A 40 2.05 4.10 -0.61
CA ASP A 40 3.30 4.67 -1.12
C ASP A 40 4.12 3.65 -1.91
N LEU A 41 4.28 2.44 -1.38
CA LEU A 41 5.01 1.36 -2.06
C LEU A 41 4.33 0.94 -3.36
N LEU A 42 3.00 0.89 -3.40
CA LEU A 42 2.23 0.61 -4.62
C LEU A 42 2.37 1.74 -5.66
N ALA A 43 2.47 3.00 -5.23
CA ALA A 43 2.76 4.10 -6.14
C ALA A 43 4.16 3.99 -6.75
N ILE A 44 5.16 3.61 -5.96
CA ILE A 44 6.53 3.32 -6.43
C ILE A 44 6.50 2.15 -7.43
N GLU A 45 5.78 1.08 -7.11
CA GLU A 45 5.64 -0.08 -7.99
C GLU A 45 5.01 0.29 -9.33
N ALA A 46 3.96 1.11 -9.33
CA ALA A 46 3.36 1.62 -10.56
C ALA A 46 4.36 2.44 -11.40
N MET A 47 5.23 3.24 -10.77
CA MET A 47 6.29 3.96 -11.48
C MET A 47 7.32 3.01 -12.10
N ILE A 48 7.73 1.96 -11.37
CA ILE A 48 8.62 0.91 -11.88
C ILE A 48 7.98 0.24 -13.10
N VAL A 49 6.70 -0.17 -13.03
CA VAL A 49 6.01 -0.77 -14.19
C VAL A 49 5.98 0.18 -15.39
N ARG A 50 5.66 1.47 -15.17
CA ARG A 50 5.64 2.48 -16.25
C ARG A 50 6.98 2.60 -16.97
N MET A 51 8.08 2.54 -16.21
CA MET A 51 9.45 2.67 -16.72
C MET A 51 10.04 1.37 -17.27
N SER A 52 9.33 0.25 -17.17
CA SER A 52 9.78 -1.04 -17.69
C SER A 52 9.75 -1.11 -19.21
N ASP A 53 10.48 -2.06 -19.77
CA ASP A 53 10.52 -2.33 -21.22
C ASP A 53 9.38 -3.28 -21.67
N GLN A 54 8.37 -3.53 -20.81
CA GLN A 54 7.19 -4.32 -21.16
C GLN A 54 6.34 -3.63 -22.23
N ASN A 55 5.51 -4.40 -22.95
CA ASN A 55 4.55 -3.81 -23.89
C ASN A 55 3.46 -3.00 -23.15
N GLU A 56 2.89 -2.01 -23.83
CA GLU A 56 1.94 -1.06 -23.23
C GLU A 56 0.66 -1.72 -22.70
N THR A 57 0.20 -2.82 -23.33
CA THR A 57 -0.97 -3.57 -22.85
C THR A 57 -0.68 -4.23 -21.50
N ALA A 58 0.49 -4.85 -21.34
CA ALA A 58 0.93 -5.48 -20.10
C ALA A 58 1.15 -4.43 -19.00
N LYS A 59 1.78 -3.29 -19.33
CA LYS A 59 1.93 -2.18 -18.38
C LYS A 59 0.59 -1.67 -17.89
N LYS A 60 -0.36 -1.45 -18.80
CA LYS A 60 -1.69 -0.95 -18.45
C LYS A 60 -2.40 -1.90 -17.50
N ALA A 61 -2.44 -3.20 -17.83
CA ALA A 61 -3.05 -4.20 -16.97
C ALA A 61 -2.41 -4.22 -15.56
N ALA A 62 -1.09 -4.23 -15.48
CA ALA A 62 -0.39 -4.21 -14.20
C ALA A 62 -0.63 -2.91 -13.40
N ILE A 63 -0.63 -1.75 -14.06
CA ILE A 63 -0.93 -0.45 -13.41
C ILE A 63 -2.37 -0.42 -12.91
N ASP A 64 -3.32 -0.95 -13.66
CA ASP A 64 -4.73 -1.01 -13.26
C ASP A 64 -4.90 -1.87 -12.00
N ASP A 65 -4.25 -3.04 -11.94
CA ASP A 65 -4.25 -3.92 -10.76
C ASP A 65 -3.59 -3.25 -9.53
N ILE A 66 -2.44 -2.60 -9.73
CA ILE A 66 -1.75 -1.85 -8.67
C ILE A 66 -2.64 -0.71 -8.15
N THR A 67 -3.31 0.00 -9.05
CA THR A 67 -4.19 1.12 -8.71
C THR A 67 -5.42 0.66 -7.94
N ALA A 68 -6.01 -0.47 -8.32
CA ALA A 68 -7.11 -1.09 -7.58
C ALA A 68 -6.67 -1.49 -6.16
N CYS A 69 -5.49 -2.10 -6.03
CA CYS A 69 -4.91 -2.46 -4.74
C CYS A 69 -4.62 -1.23 -3.86
N ALA A 70 -4.04 -0.18 -4.43
CA ALA A 70 -3.77 1.08 -3.72
C ALA A 70 -5.06 1.77 -3.26
N SER A 71 -6.12 1.71 -4.07
CA SER A 71 -7.44 2.26 -3.72
C SER A 71 -8.04 1.51 -2.55
N TYR A 72 -7.97 0.17 -2.54
CA TYR A 72 -8.39 -0.63 -1.38
C TYR A 72 -7.66 -0.22 -0.09
N HIS A 73 -6.34 -0.05 -0.13
CA HIS A 73 -5.59 0.36 1.06
C HIS A 73 -5.90 1.79 1.50
N ARG A 74 -6.17 2.70 0.57
CA ARG A 74 -6.66 4.04 0.90
C ARG A 74 -8.00 4.00 1.63
N ASP A 75 -8.96 3.23 1.12
CA ASP A 75 -10.26 3.06 1.77
C ASP A 75 -10.13 2.49 3.20
N VAL A 76 -9.16 1.58 3.41
CA VAL A 76 -8.85 1.05 4.74
C VAL A 76 -8.26 2.13 5.65
N VAL A 77 -7.34 2.96 5.16
CA VAL A 77 -6.79 4.10 5.91
C VAL A 77 -7.90 5.07 6.32
N ASP A 78 -8.80 5.42 5.39
CA ASP A 78 -9.90 6.35 5.68
C ASP A 78 -10.80 5.78 6.80
N ARG A 79 -11.22 4.52 6.69
CA ARG A 79 -12.03 3.85 7.73
C ARG A 79 -11.34 3.76 9.08
N LEU A 80 -10.04 3.46 9.11
CA LEU A 80 -9.28 3.37 10.36
C LEU A 80 -9.05 4.76 10.98
N THR A 81 -8.90 5.79 10.15
CA THR A 81 -8.79 7.19 10.59
C THR A 81 -10.10 7.65 11.21
N ASP A 82 -11.25 7.32 10.61
CA ASP A 82 -12.57 7.56 11.20
C ASP A 82 -12.72 6.89 12.57
N ILE A 83 -12.15 5.70 12.76
CA ILE A 83 -12.14 5.01 14.07
C ILE A 83 -11.29 5.78 15.08
N ILE A 84 -10.12 6.30 14.69
CA ILE A 84 -9.28 7.11 15.57
C ILE A 84 -10.00 8.40 15.96
N GLU A 85 -10.63 9.08 15.00
CA GLU A 85 -11.33 10.34 15.22
C GLU A 85 -12.61 10.16 16.06
N SER A 86 -13.36 9.08 15.83
CA SER A 86 -14.52 8.72 16.65
C SER A 86 -14.13 8.24 18.05
N LYS A 87 -13.00 7.54 18.22
CA LYS A 87 -12.42 7.24 19.55
C LYS A 87 -11.87 8.48 20.26
N ARG A 88 -11.43 9.52 19.53
CA ARG A 88 -11.14 10.84 20.14
C ARG A 88 -12.39 11.54 20.68
N GLN A 89 -13.60 11.11 20.28
CA GLN A 89 -14.87 11.59 20.86
C GLN A 89 -15.45 10.69 21.96
N LEU A 90 -14.92 9.48 22.17
CA LEU A 90 -15.40 8.56 23.21
C LEU A 90 -14.25 8.14 24.11
N SER A 91 -14.16 8.74 25.29
CA SER A 91 -13.30 8.26 26.37
C SER A 91 -13.66 6.80 26.69
N TRP A 92 -12.81 5.86 26.27
CA TRP A 92 -12.98 4.45 26.63
C TRP A 92 -12.82 4.30 28.15
N ARG A 93 -13.79 3.66 28.80
CA ARG A 93 -13.73 3.21 30.19
C ARG A 93 -13.91 1.69 30.22
N PRO A 94 -13.20 1.00 31.14
CA PRO A 94 -12.89 -0.42 31.07
C PRO A 94 -14.10 -1.35 31.14
#